data_AF-A0A329CWJ8-F1
#
_entry.id   AF-A0A329CWJ8-F1
#
_cell.length_a   1.000
_cell.length_b   1.000
_cell.length_c   1.000
_cell.angle_alpha   90.00
_cell.angle_beta   90.00
_cell.angle_gamma   90.00
#
_symmetry.space_group_name_H-M   'P 1'
#
loop_
_entity.id
_entity.type
_entity.pdbx_description
1 polymer ?
#
loop_
_entity_poly.entity_id
_entity_poly.type
_entity_poly.pdbx_seq_one_letter_code
_entity_poly.pdbx_strand_id
1 'polypeptide(L)'
;MSTETVARSEQSSDNPQLPSSRSVRDTELSKCYDTINGIDSMCQIQLGQIENLTSVTLRAMESPGFWKGPTALGEILGLIQYIAADLGNYVNAVAEEVGSNHVDEIGRARDRRVLAAFCEAHPKGDENV
;
A
#
# COMPACT_ATOMS: atom_id res chain seq x y z
N MET A 1 -2.13 -68.82 -46.47
CA MET A 1 -1.07 -68.47 -45.50
C MET A 1 -1.19 -66.99 -45.22
N SER A 2 -1.72 -66.69 -44.04
CA SER A 2 -1.87 -65.35 -43.46
C SER A 2 -0.51 -64.78 -43.05
N THR A 3 -0.36 -63.46 -43.14
CA THR A 3 0.02 -62.51 -42.06
C THR A 3 0.26 -61.15 -42.74
N GLU A 4 -0.52 -60.10 -42.54
CA GLU A 4 -0.88 -59.32 -41.33
C GLU A 4 -0.24 -57.93 -41.47
N THR A 5 -1.11 -56.95 -41.69
CA THR A 5 -0.84 -55.52 -41.79
C THR A 5 -0.47 -54.99 -40.41
N VAL A 6 0.72 -54.42 -40.23
CA VAL A 6 1.07 -53.71 -38.99
C VAL A 6 0.98 -52.20 -39.23
N ALA A 7 -0.05 -51.63 -38.62
CA ALA A 7 -0.30 -50.20 -38.50
C ALA A 7 0.81 -49.50 -37.71
N ARG A 8 1.35 -48.42 -38.28
CA ARG A 8 2.27 -47.51 -37.61
C ARG A 8 1.41 -46.54 -36.78
N SER A 9 1.28 -46.79 -35.48
CA SER A 9 0.61 -45.87 -34.55
C SER A 9 1.46 -44.61 -34.34
N GLU A 10 0.86 -43.47 -34.65
CA GLU A 10 1.31 -42.14 -34.23
C GLU A 10 1.10 -42.02 -32.71
N GLN A 11 2.18 -42.11 -31.92
CA GLN A 11 2.14 -41.69 -30.52
C GLN A 11 2.38 -40.18 -30.47
N SER A 12 1.28 -39.43 -30.52
CA SER A 12 1.20 -38.07 -29.96
C SER A 12 1.34 -38.17 -28.44
N SER A 13 2.46 -37.66 -27.91
CA SER A 13 2.67 -37.47 -26.48
C SER A 13 2.49 -35.99 -26.13
N ASP A 14 1.24 -35.52 -26.18
CA ASP A 14 0.83 -34.30 -25.49
C ASP A 14 0.62 -34.64 -24.01
N ASN A 15 1.72 -34.70 -23.26
CA ASN A 15 1.67 -34.79 -21.81
C ASN A 15 1.94 -33.38 -21.25
N PRO A 16 0.96 -32.67 -20.66
CA PRO A 16 1.22 -31.36 -20.09
C PRO A 16 2.14 -31.54 -18.87
N GLN A 17 3.42 -31.18 -19.03
CA GLN A 17 4.37 -31.11 -17.93
C GLN A 17 3.85 -30.07 -16.92
N LEU A 18 3.34 -30.55 -15.78
CA LEU A 18 3.09 -29.71 -14.63
C LEU A 18 4.40 -29.00 -14.24
N PRO A 19 4.38 -27.67 -14.04
CA PRO A 19 5.58 -26.92 -13.72
C PRO A 19 6.24 -27.49 -12.47
N SER A 20 7.56 -27.70 -12.55
CA SER A 20 8.39 -28.11 -11.42
C SER A 20 8.12 -27.22 -10.21
N SER A 21 7.89 -27.79 -9.03
CA SER A 21 7.68 -27.07 -7.76
C SER A 21 8.83 -26.12 -7.37
N ARG A 22 9.98 -26.25 -8.05
CA ARG A 22 11.10 -25.29 -7.97
C ARG A 22 10.81 -24.03 -8.79
N SER A 23 10.31 -24.17 -10.01
CA SER A 23 9.96 -23.04 -10.90
C SER A 23 8.85 -22.15 -10.34
N VAL A 24 7.88 -22.73 -9.63
CA VAL A 24 6.80 -21.99 -8.96
C VAL A 24 7.36 -21.14 -7.82
N ARG A 25 8.20 -21.73 -6.95
CA ARG A 25 8.86 -21.00 -5.85
C ARG A 25 9.79 -19.90 -6.33
N ASP A 26 10.55 -20.16 -7.40
CA ASP A 26 11.44 -19.14 -7.98
C ASP A 26 10.64 -17.96 -8.54
N THR A 27 9.46 -18.22 -9.12
CA THR A 27 8.53 -17.19 -9.61
C THR A 27 7.90 -16.38 -8.46
N GLU A 28 7.45 -17.03 -7.39
CA GLU A 28 6.90 -16.38 -6.20
C GLU A 28 7.96 -15.52 -5.48
N LEU A 29 9.20 -16.02 -5.39
CA LEU A 29 10.32 -15.30 -4.81
C LEU A 29 10.69 -14.06 -5.64
N SER A 30 10.73 -14.18 -6.97
CA SER A 30 10.96 -13.05 -7.87
C SER A 30 9.91 -11.95 -7.67
N LYS A 31 8.63 -12.33 -7.61
CA LYS A 31 7.54 -11.37 -7.35
C LYS A 31 7.72 -10.65 -6.01
N CYS A 32 8.09 -11.38 -4.97
CA CYS A 32 8.35 -10.79 -3.66
C CYS A 32 9.50 -9.76 -3.71
N TYR A 33 10.60 -10.05 -4.41
CA TYR A 33 11.68 -9.09 -4.59
C TYR A 33 11.26 -7.85 -5.38
N ASP A 34 10.51 -8.04 -6.46
CA ASP A 34 10.00 -6.92 -7.27
C ASP A 34 9.07 -6.02 -6.45
N THR A 35 8.19 -6.62 -5.65
CA THR A 35 7.33 -5.92 -4.68
C THR A 35 8.14 -5.11 -3.66
N ILE A 36 9.17 -5.72 -3.04
CA ILE A 36 10.02 -5.03 -2.06
C ILE A 36 10.74 -3.84 -2.71
N ASN A 37 11.31 -4.02 -3.90
CA ASN A 37 11.99 -2.95 -4.61
C ASN A 37 11.04 -1.82 -5.01
N GLY A 38 9.82 -2.16 -5.42
CA GLY A 38 8.78 -1.18 -5.73
C GLY A 38 8.33 -0.37 -4.50
N ILE A 39 8.18 -1.04 -3.35
CA ILE A 39 7.88 -0.39 -2.08
C ILE A 39 9.02 0.55 -1.66
N ASP A 40 10.27 0.09 -1.69
CA ASP A 40 11.44 0.90 -1.31
C ASP A 40 11.56 2.15 -2.18
N SER A 41 11.42 2.01 -3.50
CA SER A 41 11.46 3.15 -4.41
C SER A 41 10.36 4.18 -4.11
N MET A 42 9.13 3.74 -3.85
CA MET A 42 8.02 4.66 -3.52
C MET A 42 8.25 5.33 -2.16
N CYS A 43 8.67 4.57 -1.14
CA CYS A 43 9.03 5.09 0.17
C CYS A 43 10.08 6.19 0.07
N GLN A 44 11.17 5.97 -0.67
CA GLN A 44 12.23 6.96 -0.85
C GLN A 44 11.71 8.26 -1.48
N ILE A 45 10.85 8.17 -2.48
CA ILE A 45 10.26 9.35 -3.14
C ILE A 45 9.37 10.13 -2.17
N GLN A 46 8.40 9.46 -1.53
CA GLN A 46 7.41 10.13 -0.70
C GLN A 46 8.00 10.63 0.62
N LEU A 47 8.95 9.91 1.23
CA LEU A 47 9.71 10.40 2.37
C LEU A 47 10.55 11.63 1.99
N GLY A 48 11.21 11.62 0.84
CA GLY A 48 11.94 12.80 0.35
C GLY A 48 11.04 14.02 0.12
N GLN A 49 9.80 13.82 -0.30
CA GLN A 49 8.80 14.90 -0.40
C GLN A 49 8.43 15.46 0.98
N ILE A 50 8.20 14.59 1.97
CA ILE A 50 7.90 15.00 3.35
C ILE A 50 9.09 15.77 3.95
N GLU A 51 10.32 15.29 3.76
CA GLU A 51 11.55 15.95 4.23
C GLU A 51 11.72 17.35 3.62
N ASN A 52 11.47 17.47 2.31
CA ASN A 52 11.53 18.76 1.62
C ASN A 52 10.46 19.74 2.11
N LEU A 53 9.20 19.29 2.23
CA LEU A 53 8.11 20.11 2.77
C LEU A 53 8.42 20.58 4.18
N THR A 54 8.90 19.68 5.03
CA THR A 54 9.29 19.98 6.41
C THR A 54 10.41 21.01 6.45
N SER A 55 11.47 20.82 5.66
CA SER A 55 12.62 21.73 5.60
C SER A 55 12.25 23.14 5.12
N VAL A 56 11.42 23.24 4.07
CA VAL A 56 10.95 24.53 3.55
C VAL A 56 10.08 25.24 4.60
N THR A 57 9.22 24.50 5.29
CA THR A 57 8.33 25.04 6.32
C THR A 57 9.12 25.56 7.51
N LEU A 58 10.09 24.78 8.00
CA LEU A 58 10.96 25.19 9.10
C LEU A 58 11.72 26.47 8.76
N ARG A 59 12.26 26.59 7.53
CA ARG A 59 12.90 27.82 7.07
C ARG A 59 11.91 28.99 6.97
N ALA A 60 10.68 28.75 6.53
CA ALA A 60 9.66 29.79 6.46
C ALA A 60 9.27 30.30 7.86
N MET A 61 9.24 29.41 8.87
CA MET A 61 8.95 29.73 10.27
C MET A 61 9.99 30.66 10.91
N GLU A 62 11.20 30.79 10.35
CA GLU A 62 12.22 31.75 10.80
C GLU A 62 11.83 33.20 10.46
N SER A 63 10.87 33.42 9.53
CA SER A 63 10.40 34.75 9.15
C SER A 63 9.25 35.24 10.04
N PRO A 64 9.30 36.48 10.58
CA PRO A 64 8.18 37.07 11.31
C PRO A 64 6.89 37.18 10.49
N GLY A 65 6.99 37.18 9.15
CA GLY A 65 5.83 37.22 8.26
C GLY A 65 5.01 35.94 8.28
N PHE A 66 5.64 34.79 8.52
CA PHE A 66 4.98 33.48 8.54
C PHE A 66 3.91 33.41 9.64
N TRP A 67 4.23 33.93 10.82
CA TRP A 67 3.36 33.86 11.99
C TRP A 67 2.15 34.80 11.93
N LYS A 68 2.09 35.70 10.94
CA LYS A 68 0.93 36.59 10.74
C LYS A 68 -0.28 35.86 10.16
N GLY A 69 -0.10 34.65 9.62
CA GLY A 69 -1.16 33.82 9.05
C GLY A 69 -0.87 32.33 9.27
N PRO A 70 -1.23 31.75 10.42
CA PRO A 70 -0.88 30.37 10.76
C PRO A 70 -1.58 29.31 9.91
N THR A 71 -2.52 29.69 9.04
CA THR A 71 -3.23 28.79 8.12
C THR A 71 -2.25 27.99 7.25
N ALA A 72 -1.15 28.61 6.82
CA ALA A 72 -0.13 27.94 6.01
C ALA A 72 0.49 26.73 6.72
N LEU A 73 0.69 26.80 8.05
CA LEU A 73 1.20 25.66 8.82
C LEU A 73 0.20 24.50 8.84
N GLY A 74 -1.09 24.81 9.01
CA GLY A 74 -2.15 23.80 8.97
C GLY A 74 -2.27 23.11 7.62
N GLU A 75 -2.17 23.87 6.53
CA GLU A 75 -2.19 23.34 5.16
C GLU A 75 -0.98 22.43 4.87
N ILE A 76 0.21 22.84 5.30
CA ILE A 76 1.44 22.04 5.14
C ILE A 76 1.35 20.75 5.95
N LEU A 77 0.92 20.82 7.22
CA LEU A 77 0.72 19.63 8.04
C LEU A 77 -0.32 18.68 7.44
N GLY A 78 -1.41 19.24 6.89
CA GLY A 78 -2.42 18.47 6.16
C GLY A 78 -1.84 17.78 4.92
N LEU A 79 -0.98 18.46 4.16
CA LEU A 79 -0.30 17.87 3.00
C LEU A 79 0.68 16.77 3.40
N ILE A 80 1.46 16.95 4.46
CA ILE A 80 2.34 15.91 5.00
C ILE A 80 1.52 14.68 5.43
N GLN A 81 0.40 14.90 6.12
CA GLN A 81 -0.50 13.83 6.52
C GLN A 81 -1.10 13.10 5.32
N TYR A 82 -1.48 13.82 4.27
CA TYR A 82 -1.98 13.25 3.02
C TYR A 82 -0.92 12.35 2.36
N ILE A 83 0.31 12.83 2.19
CA ILE A 83 1.40 12.04 1.58
C ILE A 83 1.71 10.79 2.41
N ALA A 84 1.75 10.91 3.73
CA ALA A 84 1.99 9.77 4.61
C ALA A 84 0.87 8.73 4.55
N ALA A 85 -0.39 9.16 4.47
CA ALA A 85 -1.54 8.27 4.32
C ALA A 85 -1.53 7.56 2.96
N ASP A 86 -1.23 8.29 1.89
CA ASP A 86 -1.10 7.74 0.54
C ASP A 86 0.02 6.68 0.47
N LEU A 87 1.18 6.96 1.07
CA LEU A 87 2.27 5.99 1.19
C LEU A 87 1.82 4.72 1.93
N GLY A 88 1.16 4.88 3.07
CA GLY A 88 0.65 3.75 3.86
C GLY A 88 -0.33 2.89 3.07
N ASN A 89 -1.24 3.52 2.32
CA ASN A 89 -2.21 2.83 1.48
C ASN A 89 -1.52 2.09 0.33
N TYR A 90 -0.56 2.73 -0.34
CA TYR A 90 0.20 2.10 -1.42
C TYR A 90 0.96 0.88 -0.92
N VAL A 91 1.74 1.02 0.16
CA VAL A 91 2.53 -0.07 0.74
C VAL A 91 1.62 -1.23 1.12
N ASN A 92 0.48 -0.95 1.77
CA ASN A 92 -0.46 -2.00 2.15
C ASN A 92 -1.07 -2.70 0.93
N ALA A 93 -1.45 -1.95 -0.11
CA ALA A 93 -2.02 -2.53 -1.33
C ALA A 93 -1.01 -3.44 -2.04
N VAL A 94 0.23 -2.99 -2.24
CA VAL A 94 1.25 -3.82 -2.89
C VAL A 94 1.65 -5.02 -2.01
N ALA A 95 1.66 -4.87 -0.68
CA ALA A 95 1.91 -5.99 0.21
C ALA A 95 0.77 -7.03 0.20
N GLU A 96 -0.48 -6.59 0.01
CA GLU A 96 -1.64 -7.48 -0.15
C GLU A 96 -1.51 -8.37 -1.39
N GLU A 97 -0.94 -7.86 -2.50
CA GLU A 97 -0.71 -8.64 -3.73
C GLU A 97 0.21 -9.85 -3.52
N VAL A 98 1.07 -9.82 -2.50
CA VAL A 98 1.96 -10.93 -2.10
C VAL A 98 1.51 -11.62 -0.80
N GLY A 99 0.31 -11.33 -0.30
CA GLY A 99 -0.27 -11.97 0.89
C GLY A 99 0.33 -11.49 2.22
N SER A 100 0.92 -10.30 2.26
CA SER A 100 1.59 -9.72 3.43
C SER A 100 0.93 -8.41 3.89
N ASN A 101 -0.40 -8.36 3.90
CA ASN A 101 -1.16 -7.17 4.30
C ASN A 101 -0.88 -6.73 5.74
N HIS A 102 -0.85 -5.42 5.97
CA HIS A 102 -0.69 -4.83 7.29
C HIS A 102 -2.03 -4.37 7.87
N VAL A 103 -2.19 -4.56 9.18
CA VAL A 103 -3.36 -4.15 9.93
C VAL A 103 -2.94 -3.06 10.93
N ASP A 104 -3.30 -1.81 10.63
CA ASP A 104 -3.03 -0.69 11.54
C ASP A 104 -4.06 -0.65 12.68
N GLU A 105 -3.75 -1.36 13.76
CA GLU A 105 -4.60 -1.38 14.97
C GLU A 105 -4.60 -0.04 15.71
N ILE A 106 -3.50 0.71 15.65
CA ILE A 106 -3.32 1.98 16.35
C ILE A 106 -4.15 3.07 15.66
N GLY A 107 -4.10 3.15 14.33
CA GLY A 107 -4.94 4.02 13.52
C GLY A 107 -6.42 3.73 13.77
N ARG A 108 -6.82 2.45 13.72
CA ARG A 108 -8.20 2.05 14.07
C ARG A 108 -8.60 2.47 15.48
N ALA A 109 -7.70 2.35 16.46
CA ALA A 109 -7.97 2.79 17.83
C ALA A 109 -8.11 4.31 17.93
N ARG A 110 -7.30 5.07 17.19
CA ARG A 110 -7.42 6.53 17.10
C ARG A 110 -8.75 6.94 16.49
N ASP A 111 -9.13 6.34 15.36
CA ASP A 111 -10.37 6.70 14.65
C ASP A 111 -11.60 6.43 15.52
N ARG A 112 -11.59 5.33 16.30
CA ARG A 112 -12.61 5.07 17.33
C ARG A 112 -12.68 6.18 18.38
N ARG A 113 -11.53 6.67 18.88
CA ARG A 113 -11.49 7.77 19.87
C ARG A 113 -11.98 9.09 19.28
N VAL A 114 -11.62 9.40 18.03
CA VAL A 114 -12.07 10.62 17.34
C VAL A 114 -13.58 10.59 17.11
N LEU A 115 -14.11 9.45 16.65
CA LEU A 115 -15.55 9.28 16.46
C LEU A 115 -16.31 9.39 17.79
N ALA A 116 -15.81 8.79 18.86
CA ALA A 116 -16.40 8.91 20.19
C ALA A 116 -16.45 10.37 20.66
N ALA A 117 -15.34 11.11 20.57
CA ALA A 117 -15.28 12.51 20.92
C ALA A 117 -16.23 13.39 20.08
N PHE A 118 -16.38 13.08 18.78
CA PHE A 118 -17.35 13.76 17.91
C PHE A 118 -18.79 13.50 18.34
N CYS A 119 -19.15 12.25 18.63
CA CYS A 119 -20.49 11.90 19.12
C CYS A 119 -20.81 12.51 20.49
N GLU A 120 -19.82 12.64 21.37
CA GLU A 120 -19.97 13.32 22.66
C GLU A 120 -20.15 14.83 22.51
N ALA A 121 -19.47 15.46 21.55
CA ALA A 121 -19.60 16.88 21.25
C ALA A 121 -20.91 17.25 20.53
N HIS A 122 -21.51 16.28 19.82
CA HIS A 122 -22.77 16.41 19.13
C HIS A 122 -23.75 15.32 19.58
N PRO A 123 -24.21 15.34 20.84
CA PRO A 123 -25.23 14.42 21.29
C PRO A 123 -26.43 14.57 20.36
N LYS A 124 -26.92 13.45 19.82
CA LYS A 124 -28.11 13.44 18.98
C LYS A 124 -29.20 14.22 19.72
N GLY A 125 -29.65 15.31 19.10
CA GLY A 125 -30.64 16.19 19.70
C GLY A 125 -31.86 15.41 20.17
N ASP A 126 -32.38 15.82 21.32
CA ASP A 126 -33.61 15.32 21.92
C ASP A 126 -34.69 15.09 20.85
N GLU A 127 -34.97 13.82 20.56
CA GLU A 127 -36.25 13.39 19.99
C GLU A 127 -37.32 13.62 21.07
N ASN A 128 -37.77 14.86 21.21
CA ASN A 128 -39.03 15.23 21.85
C ASN A 128 -39.77 16.19 20.91
N VAL A 129 -40.45 15.61 19.93
CA VAL A 129 -41.64 16.17 19.29
C VAL A 129 -42.77 15.18 19.47
#